data_AF-A0A0F9ECP5-F1
#
_entry.id   AF-A0A0F9ECP5-F1
#
_cell.length_a   1.000
_cell.length_b   1.000
_cell.length_c   1.000
_cell.angle_alpha   90.00
_cell.angle_beta   90.00
_cell.angle_gamma   90.00
#
_symmetry.space_group_name_H-M   'P 1'
#
loop_
_entity.id
_entity.type
_entity.pdbx_description
1 polymer ?
#
loop_
_entity_poly.entity_id
_entity_poly.type
_entity_poly.pdbx_seq_one_letter_code
_entity_poly.pdbx_strand_id
1 'polypeptide(L)'
;KGPGGYMGLIPLESFDFPAIAVAEGLHTNFQSVNAGISIYSAGKDARNLWNRHRIADLAYIHRIALVSANGKKTIIAASLCGRKEGPDDWSSPGAVYAVQIQRGEHVTKHKKNLLLNGITRNHGMYVQRKRGQEIVFISGDEGVFEIHVPRAEKEWIIDKIIEQPVSELALMDFDEDGKDEIVTIQPFHGDKACIYKNMAGKWETVCELKTEFGHGIWAGRIGGKNAFILGSRARKRDLCLYTIEDTRSWNLKKTIIDAGTGTAQIDVLKFNGRDLIAATNGYIDEVAVYEVTN
;
A
#
# COMPACT_ATOMS: atom_id res chain seq x y z
N LYS A 1 9.72 19.15 17.83
CA LYS A 1 9.46 17.96 16.98
C LYS A 1 9.23 18.44 15.56
N GLY A 2 9.90 17.86 14.56
CA GLY A 2 9.70 18.21 13.14
C GLY A 2 8.31 17.82 12.62
N PRO A 3 7.96 18.17 11.36
CA PRO A 3 6.60 18.09 10.82
C PRO A 3 5.99 16.68 10.69
N GLY A 4 6.76 15.62 10.96
CA GLY A 4 6.32 14.23 10.72
C GLY A 4 6.36 13.87 9.24
N GLY A 5 6.27 12.58 8.95
CA GLY A 5 6.22 12.04 7.60
C GLY A 5 4.81 11.94 7.04
N TYR A 6 4.75 11.63 5.76
CA TYR A 6 3.53 11.41 4.98
C TYR A 6 3.51 9.98 4.42
N MET A 7 2.32 9.41 4.25
CA MET A 7 2.11 8.16 3.53
C MET A 7 0.81 8.22 2.72
N GLY A 8 0.78 7.48 1.61
CA GLY A 8 -0.38 7.40 0.72
C GLY A 8 -0.73 8.77 0.13
N LEU A 9 -0.04 9.19 -0.94
CA LEU A 9 -0.37 10.41 -1.66
C LEU A 9 -1.38 10.05 -2.75
N ILE A 10 -2.64 10.39 -2.54
CA ILE A 10 -3.74 10.01 -3.42
C ILE A 10 -4.26 11.24 -4.18
N PRO A 11 -4.05 11.34 -5.50
CA PRO A 11 -4.67 12.37 -6.32
C PRO A 11 -6.19 12.29 -6.26
N LEU A 12 -6.84 13.45 -6.12
CA LEU A 12 -8.30 13.58 -6.09
C LEU A 12 -8.81 14.28 -7.35
N GLU A 13 -8.72 13.60 -8.49
CA GLU A 13 -8.94 14.16 -9.85
C GLU A 13 -10.34 14.73 -10.17
N SER A 14 -11.31 14.61 -9.26
CA SER A 14 -12.70 15.04 -9.50
C SER A 14 -13.16 16.16 -8.57
N PHE A 15 -12.23 16.83 -7.90
CA PHE A 15 -12.50 18.08 -7.20
C PHE A 15 -12.35 19.22 -8.19
N ASP A 16 -13.06 20.32 -7.98
CA ASP A 16 -13.03 21.50 -8.86
C ASP A 16 -11.63 22.15 -8.93
N PHE A 17 -10.69 21.67 -8.11
CA PHE A 17 -9.29 22.06 -8.03
C PHE A 17 -8.40 20.82 -7.81
N PRO A 18 -7.13 20.85 -8.24
CA PRO A 18 -6.16 19.81 -7.93
C PRO A 18 -6.02 19.62 -6.42
N ALA A 19 -6.23 18.40 -5.95
CA ALA A 19 -6.13 18.06 -4.54
C ALA A 19 -5.52 16.66 -4.34
N ILE A 20 -4.89 16.46 -3.18
CA ILE A 20 -4.25 15.20 -2.80
C ILE A 20 -4.70 14.86 -1.37
N ALA A 21 -5.20 13.65 -1.16
CA ALA A 21 -5.40 13.11 0.18
C ALA A 21 -4.11 12.44 0.66
N VAL A 22 -3.75 12.68 1.93
CA VAL A 22 -2.48 12.22 2.51
C VAL A 22 -2.72 11.75 3.95
N ALA A 23 -2.13 10.61 4.32
CA ALA A 23 -1.95 10.26 5.73
C ALA A 23 -0.71 11.00 6.25
N GLU A 24 -0.85 11.75 7.33
CA GLU A 24 0.21 12.63 7.85
C GLU A 24 0.39 12.50 9.36
N GLY A 25 1.49 13.06 9.87
CA GLY A 25 1.85 13.00 11.29
C GLY A 25 2.43 11.65 11.69
N LEU A 26 3.07 10.96 10.73
CA LEU A 26 3.71 9.67 10.97
C LEU A 26 5.15 9.91 11.44
N HIS A 27 5.50 9.39 12.61
CA HIS A 27 6.82 9.57 13.18
C HIS A 27 7.53 8.24 13.34
N THR A 28 8.86 8.27 13.19
CA THR A 28 9.72 7.15 13.61
C THR A 28 9.53 6.87 15.10
N ASN A 29 9.85 5.64 15.52
CA ASN A 29 9.60 5.13 16.87
C ASN A 29 8.12 5.14 17.27
N PHE A 30 7.23 5.12 16.28
CA PHE A 30 5.79 4.98 16.45
C PHE A 30 5.13 6.05 17.33
N GLN A 31 5.58 7.30 17.23
CA GLN A 31 4.97 8.43 17.95
C GLN A 31 3.82 9.09 17.17
N SER A 32 2.96 8.27 16.56
CA SER A 32 1.94 8.71 15.59
C SER A 32 0.54 8.84 16.20
N VAL A 33 0.43 9.13 17.50
CA VAL A 33 -0.87 9.24 18.21
C VAL A 33 -1.76 10.36 17.66
N ASN A 34 -1.15 11.44 17.15
CA ASN A 34 -1.85 12.59 16.55
C ASN A 34 -1.98 12.49 15.02
N ALA A 35 -1.63 11.34 14.44
CA ALA A 35 -1.71 11.14 13.00
C ALA A 35 -3.16 11.13 12.50
N GLY A 36 -3.32 11.25 11.19
CA GLY A 36 -4.64 11.23 10.55
C GLY A 36 -4.56 11.62 9.08
N ILE A 37 -5.68 12.06 8.52
CA ILE A 37 -5.83 12.25 7.08
C ILE A 37 -6.11 13.72 6.79
N SER A 38 -5.35 14.28 5.85
CA SER A 38 -5.56 15.64 5.35
C SER A 38 -5.70 15.65 3.84
N ILE A 39 -6.48 16.61 3.34
CA ILE A 39 -6.53 16.98 1.93
C ILE A 39 -5.71 18.24 1.74
N TYR A 40 -4.78 18.20 0.81
CA TYR A 40 -4.01 19.34 0.34
C TYR A 40 -4.59 19.78 -1.00
N SER A 41 -4.98 21.04 -1.12
CA SER A 41 -5.50 21.63 -2.36
C SER A 41 -4.59 22.73 -2.86
N ALA A 42 -4.51 22.90 -4.19
CA ALA A 42 -3.74 23.99 -4.78
C ALA A 42 -4.24 25.34 -4.25
N GLY A 43 -3.33 26.15 -3.71
CA GLY A 43 -3.69 27.49 -3.25
C GLY A 43 -3.80 28.49 -4.39
N LYS A 44 -4.44 29.64 -4.09
CA LYS A 44 -4.72 30.69 -5.08
C LYS A 44 -3.56 31.69 -5.25
N ASP A 45 -2.52 31.62 -4.41
CA ASP A 45 -1.36 32.52 -4.41
C ASP A 45 -0.06 31.69 -4.39
N ALA A 46 0.95 32.13 -5.14
CA ALA A 46 2.30 31.56 -5.17
C ALA A 46 2.97 31.48 -3.78
N ARG A 47 2.55 32.30 -2.82
CA ARG A 47 3.03 32.24 -1.42
C ARG A 47 2.43 31.12 -0.59
N ASN A 48 1.24 30.63 -0.96
CA ASN A 48 0.56 29.52 -0.31
C ASN A 48 0.22 28.48 -1.38
N LEU A 49 1.23 27.74 -1.84
CA LEU A 49 1.06 26.76 -2.93
C LEU A 49 0.03 25.67 -2.58
N TRP A 50 -0.15 25.36 -1.30
CA TRP A 50 -1.06 24.33 -0.82
C TRP A 50 -1.87 24.78 0.40
N ASN A 51 -3.19 24.57 0.38
CA ASN A 51 -4.05 24.68 1.54
C ASN A 51 -4.25 23.31 2.17
N ARG A 52 -4.03 23.20 3.48
CA ARG A 52 -4.20 21.95 4.24
C ARG A 52 -5.55 21.92 4.94
N HIS A 53 -6.32 20.86 4.70
CA HIS A 53 -7.60 20.59 5.35
C HIS A 53 -7.58 19.24 6.04
N ARG A 54 -7.58 19.23 7.38
CA ARG A 54 -7.61 17.99 8.18
C ARG A 54 -9.01 17.40 8.17
N ILE A 55 -9.16 16.19 7.64
CA ILE A 55 -10.48 15.58 7.41
C ILE A 55 -10.83 14.50 8.42
N ALA A 56 -9.82 13.86 9.02
CA ALA A 56 -10.01 12.83 10.04
C ALA A 56 -8.79 12.74 10.96
N ASP A 57 -9.04 12.62 12.27
CA ASP A 57 -8.03 12.22 13.25
C ASP A 57 -8.06 10.69 13.41
N LEU A 58 -6.93 10.05 13.19
CA LEU A 58 -6.81 8.58 13.21
C LEU A 58 -5.40 8.22 13.66
N ALA A 59 -5.27 8.01 14.98
CA ALA A 59 -4.02 7.65 15.61
C ALA A 59 -3.39 6.43 14.90
N TYR A 60 -2.08 6.51 14.66
CA TYR A 60 -1.32 5.45 14.01
C TYR A 60 -1.82 5.03 12.62
N ILE A 61 -2.56 5.90 11.90
CA ILE A 61 -2.83 5.71 10.47
C ILE A 61 -1.52 5.41 9.74
N HIS A 62 -1.54 4.44 8.82
CA HIS A 62 -0.32 3.95 8.16
C HIS A 62 -0.50 3.67 6.67
N ARG A 63 -1.71 3.32 6.25
CA ARG A 63 -2.09 3.17 4.84
C ARG A 63 -3.41 3.84 4.55
N ILE A 64 -3.50 4.48 3.39
CA ILE A 64 -4.76 4.97 2.84
C ILE A 64 -4.88 4.60 1.36
N ALA A 65 -6.11 4.39 0.91
CA ALA A 65 -6.43 4.22 -0.50
C ALA A 65 -7.80 4.84 -0.82
N LEU A 66 -8.02 5.22 -2.07
CA LEU A 66 -9.28 5.79 -2.54
C LEU A 66 -10.10 4.75 -3.30
N VAL A 67 -11.37 4.64 -2.95
CA VAL A 67 -12.36 3.79 -3.62
C VAL A 67 -13.65 4.57 -3.87
N SER A 68 -14.54 4.01 -4.69
CA SER A 68 -15.85 4.52 -5.03
C SER A 68 -16.95 3.62 -4.44
N ALA A 69 -17.13 3.71 -3.11
CA ALA A 69 -18.22 3.02 -2.42
C ALA A 69 -19.56 3.71 -2.73
N ASN A 70 -20.52 2.98 -3.31
CA ASN A 70 -21.88 3.46 -3.57
C ASN A 70 -21.91 4.75 -4.41
N GLY A 71 -20.97 4.88 -5.36
CA GLY A 71 -20.80 6.06 -6.21
C GLY A 71 -20.19 7.28 -5.50
N LYS A 72 -19.71 7.12 -4.27
CA LYS A 72 -19.12 8.19 -3.44
C LYS A 72 -17.65 7.92 -3.19
N LYS A 73 -16.81 8.94 -3.38
CA LYS A 73 -15.39 8.91 -3.04
C LYS A 73 -15.21 8.61 -1.54
N THR A 74 -14.49 7.55 -1.25
CA THR A 74 -14.28 7.05 0.09
C THR A 74 -12.82 6.69 0.28
N ILE A 75 -12.21 7.19 1.34
CA ILE A 75 -10.86 6.79 1.73
C ILE A 75 -10.98 5.58 2.64
N ILE A 76 -10.34 4.48 2.26
CA ILE A 76 -10.05 3.37 3.15
C ILE A 76 -8.78 3.69 3.90
N ALA A 77 -8.83 3.60 5.22
CA ALA A 77 -7.80 4.06 6.12
C ALA A 77 -7.47 2.97 7.14
N ALA A 78 -6.22 2.51 7.16
CA ALA A 78 -5.76 1.43 8.03
C ALA A 78 -4.74 1.95 9.06
N SER A 79 -5.08 1.86 10.34
CA SER A 79 -4.11 2.10 11.41
C SER A 79 -3.23 0.88 11.61
N LEU A 80 -1.94 1.11 11.81
CA LEU A 80 -0.94 0.07 12.09
C LEU A 80 -1.23 -0.67 13.40
N CYS A 81 -1.74 0.07 14.39
CA CYS A 81 -2.05 -0.37 15.75
C CYS A 81 -3.08 0.58 16.37
N GLY A 82 -3.65 0.21 17.51
CA GLY A 82 -4.57 1.08 18.27
C GLY A 82 -3.84 1.98 19.28
N ARG A 83 -2.80 1.46 19.92
CA ARG A 83 -1.95 2.12 20.91
C ARG A 83 -0.56 1.50 20.87
N LYS A 84 0.46 2.27 21.27
CA LYS A 84 1.79 1.75 21.61
C LYS A 84 2.36 2.42 22.86
N GLU A 85 2.87 1.61 23.77
CA GLU A 85 3.65 2.03 24.95
C GLU A 85 5.17 2.07 24.63
N GLY A 86 5.60 1.34 23.60
CA GLY A 86 6.96 1.35 23.07
C GLY A 86 7.05 0.72 21.68
N PRO A 87 8.23 0.71 21.03
CA PRO A 87 8.40 0.17 19.67
C PRO A 87 7.95 -1.29 19.51
N ASP A 88 8.14 -2.12 20.53
CA ASP A 88 7.82 -3.55 20.50
C ASP A 88 6.42 -3.89 21.02
N ASP A 89 5.67 -2.89 21.52
CA ASP A 89 4.30 -3.11 22.00
C ASP A 89 3.34 -3.26 20.82
N TRP A 90 2.86 -4.49 20.62
CA TRP A 90 1.85 -4.84 19.62
C TRP A 90 0.54 -5.32 20.27
N SER A 91 0.36 -5.07 21.57
CA SER A 91 -0.80 -5.56 22.34
C SER A 91 -2.13 -4.92 21.91
N SER A 92 -2.08 -3.78 21.23
CA SER A 92 -3.25 -3.07 20.72
C SER A 92 -3.31 -3.13 19.20
N PRO A 93 -4.14 -4.03 18.63
CA PRO A 93 -4.23 -4.20 17.19
C PRO A 93 -4.85 -2.96 16.51
N GLY A 94 -4.54 -2.81 15.22
CA GLY A 94 -5.07 -1.77 14.35
C GLY A 94 -6.45 -2.11 13.79
N ALA A 95 -6.96 -1.18 12.99
CA ALA A 95 -8.29 -1.25 12.40
C ALA A 95 -8.34 -0.56 11.04
N VAL A 96 -9.38 -0.87 10.28
CA VAL A 96 -9.66 -0.32 8.95
C VAL A 96 -10.97 0.46 9.00
N TYR A 97 -10.95 1.67 8.44
CA TYR A 97 -12.08 2.58 8.43
C TYR A 97 -12.39 3.03 7.00
N ALA A 98 -13.67 3.25 6.71
CA ALA A 98 -14.13 4.04 5.56
C ALA A 98 -14.39 5.48 6.00
N VAL A 99 -13.79 6.43 5.27
CA VAL A 99 -13.96 7.88 5.46
C VAL A 99 -14.50 8.45 4.17
N GLN A 100 -15.80 8.74 4.13
CA GLN A 100 -16.42 9.30 2.93
C GLN A 100 -15.99 10.77 2.76
N ILE A 101 -15.48 11.12 1.58
CA ILE A 101 -15.14 12.51 1.26
C ILE A 101 -16.38 13.20 0.70
N GLN A 102 -16.76 14.33 1.29
CA GLN A 102 -17.82 15.19 0.77
C GLN A 102 -17.23 16.34 -0.06
N ARG A 103 -17.97 16.81 -1.07
CA ARG A 103 -17.61 18.03 -1.81
C ARG A 103 -17.95 19.27 -0.98
N GLY A 104 -17.12 20.32 -1.03
CA GLY A 104 -17.38 21.63 -0.43
C GLY A 104 -16.32 22.11 0.58
N GLU A 105 -16.29 23.42 0.84
CA GLU A 105 -15.25 24.12 1.61
C GLU A 105 -15.28 23.83 3.13
N HIS A 106 -16.35 23.22 3.64
CA HIS A 106 -16.48 22.85 5.05
C HIS A 106 -16.32 21.35 5.23
N VAL A 107 -15.06 20.90 5.24
CA VAL A 107 -14.73 19.54 5.66
C VAL A 107 -14.86 19.44 7.18
N THR A 108 -16.09 19.33 7.68
CA THR A 108 -16.32 18.86 9.06
C THR A 108 -15.74 17.46 9.20
N LYS A 109 -15.17 17.11 10.36
CA LYS A 109 -14.64 15.77 10.67
C LYS A 109 -15.54 14.69 10.05
N HIS A 110 -15.05 14.01 9.01
CA HIS A 110 -15.86 13.03 8.32
C HIS A 110 -16.15 11.85 9.26
N LYS A 111 -17.38 11.32 9.19
CA LYS A 111 -17.75 10.12 9.94
C LYS A 111 -16.84 8.97 9.47
N LYS A 112 -16.10 8.39 10.42
CA LYS A 112 -15.30 7.19 10.21
C LYS A 112 -16.18 5.99 10.48
N ASN A 113 -16.44 5.17 9.47
CA ASN A 113 -17.15 3.90 9.62
C ASN A 113 -16.10 2.80 9.81
N LEU A 114 -16.13 2.11 10.95
CA LEU A 114 -15.27 0.95 11.19
C LEU A 114 -15.69 -0.18 10.25
N LEU A 115 -14.73 -0.75 9.51
CA LEU A 115 -14.95 -1.88 8.61
C LEU A 115 -14.38 -3.18 9.21
N LEU A 116 -13.14 -3.13 9.66
CA LEU A 116 -12.42 -4.29 10.20
C LEU A 116 -11.60 -3.85 11.41
N ASN A 117 -11.54 -4.69 12.44
CA ASN A 117 -10.80 -4.43 13.67
C ASN A 117 -9.98 -5.66 14.05
N GLY A 118 -9.01 -5.50 14.95
CA GLY A 118 -8.25 -6.62 15.48
C GLY A 118 -7.14 -7.09 14.55
N ILE A 119 -6.54 -6.16 13.77
CA ILE A 119 -5.42 -6.49 12.89
C ILE A 119 -4.10 -6.01 13.49
N THR A 120 -3.28 -6.91 14.01
CA THR A 120 -1.96 -6.61 14.57
C THR A 120 -0.97 -6.36 13.44
N ARG A 121 -0.14 -5.31 13.58
CA ARG A 121 0.84 -4.90 12.54
C ARG A 121 0.17 -4.73 11.16
N ASN A 122 -1.00 -4.08 11.14
CA ASN A 122 -1.79 -3.80 9.93
C ASN A 122 -1.01 -2.89 8.97
N HIS A 123 -0.40 -3.49 7.96
CA HIS A 123 0.68 -2.85 7.20
C HIS A 123 0.48 -2.90 5.69
N GLY A 124 -0.11 -3.98 5.17
CA GLY A 124 -0.36 -4.13 3.74
C GLY A 124 -1.69 -3.52 3.34
N MET A 125 -1.69 -2.81 2.21
CA MET A 125 -2.90 -2.33 1.56
C MET A 125 -2.70 -2.33 0.05
N TYR A 126 -3.61 -2.96 -0.68
CA TYR A 126 -3.64 -2.92 -2.15
C TYR A 126 -5.07 -2.77 -2.64
N VAL A 127 -5.29 -2.00 -3.71
CA VAL A 127 -6.61 -1.88 -4.33
C VAL A 127 -6.59 -2.50 -5.72
N GLN A 128 -7.25 -3.65 -5.85
CA GLN A 128 -7.49 -4.26 -7.13
C GLN A 128 -8.71 -3.61 -7.78
N ARG A 129 -8.58 -3.24 -9.07
CA ARG A 129 -9.68 -2.71 -9.88
C ARG A 129 -9.85 -3.57 -11.12
N LYS A 130 -10.86 -4.45 -11.13
CA LYS A 130 -11.15 -5.35 -12.26
C LYS A 130 -12.63 -5.34 -12.58
N ARG A 131 -12.97 -5.18 -13.87
CA ARG A 131 -14.36 -5.24 -14.40
C ARG A 131 -15.35 -4.35 -13.60
N GLY A 132 -14.90 -3.13 -13.28
CA GLY A 132 -15.65 -2.15 -12.49
C GLY A 132 -15.83 -2.49 -11.00
N GLN A 133 -15.21 -3.57 -10.50
CA GLN A 133 -15.19 -3.92 -9.08
C GLN A 133 -13.91 -3.38 -8.45
N GLU A 134 -14.04 -2.86 -7.24
CA GLU A 134 -12.90 -2.54 -6.40
C GLU A 134 -12.89 -3.52 -5.21
N ILE A 135 -11.72 -4.10 -4.95
CA ILE A 135 -11.46 -4.94 -3.78
C ILE A 135 -10.23 -4.36 -3.09
N VAL A 136 -10.35 -4.09 -1.80
CA VAL A 136 -9.24 -3.60 -0.99
C VAL A 136 -8.69 -4.75 -0.18
N PHE A 137 -7.45 -5.11 -0.46
CA PHE A 137 -6.70 -6.11 0.28
C PHE A 137 -6.04 -5.43 1.48
N ILE A 138 -6.20 -6.02 2.66
CA ILE A 138 -5.58 -5.57 3.90
C ILE A 138 -4.79 -6.73 4.48
N SER A 139 -3.59 -6.47 5.02
CA SER A 139 -2.82 -7.50 5.69
C SER A 139 -2.14 -7.09 6.98
N GLY A 140 -2.00 -8.07 7.85
CA GLY A 140 -1.26 -8.00 9.10
C GLY A 140 -0.94 -9.40 9.60
N ASP A 141 -0.79 -9.56 10.91
CA ASP A 141 -0.46 -10.85 11.52
C ASP A 141 -1.57 -11.88 11.38
N GLU A 142 -2.81 -11.40 11.35
CA GLU A 142 -3.99 -12.23 11.20
C GLU A 142 -4.14 -12.72 9.76
N GLY A 143 -3.31 -12.28 8.82
CA GLY A 143 -3.28 -12.73 7.44
C GLY A 143 -3.78 -11.70 6.45
N VAL A 144 -4.44 -12.13 5.37
CA VAL A 144 -4.93 -11.26 4.29
C VAL A 144 -6.46 -11.29 4.23
N PHE A 145 -7.05 -10.09 4.19
CA PHE A 145 -8.48 -9.86 4.07
C PHE A 145 -8.79 -9.16 2.75
N GLU A 146 -9.84 -9.59 2.08
CA GLU A 146 -10.48 -8.90 0.96
C GLU A 146 -11.65 -8.08 1.51
N ILE A 147 -11.66 -6.78 1.24
CA ILE A 147 -12.78 -5.89 1.51
C ILE A 147 -13.43 -5.55 0.17
N HIS A 148 -14.57 -6.16 -0.13
CA HIS A 148 -15.32 -5.90 -1.35
C HIS A 148 -16.04 -4.57 -1.23
N VAL A 149 -15.63 -3.61 -2.07
CA VAL A 149 -16.22 -2.27 -2.07
C VAL A 149 -17.66 -2.34 -2.62
N PRO A 150 -18.67 -1.87 -1.88
CA PRO A 150 -20.05 -1.98 -2.31
C PRO A 150 -20.36 -1.07 -3.51
N ARG A 151 -21.26 -1.56 -4.37
CA ARG A 151 -21.89 -0.80 -5.46
C ARG A 151 -23.37 -0.62 -5.15
N ALA A 152 -23.91 0.58 -5.40
CA ALA A 152 -25.27 0.97 -5.00
C ALA A 152 -25.51 0.80 -3.48
N GLU A 153 -26.73 0.69 -2.96
CA GLU A 153 -26.98 0.60 -1.50
C GLU A 153 -26.66 -0.78 -0.90
N LYS A 154 -25.51 -1.37 -1.26
CA LYS A 154 -25.02 -2.65 -0.74
C LYS A 154 -24.10 -2.44 0.46
N GLU A 155 -23.98 -3.48 1.29
CA GLU A 155 -23.08 -3.53 2.44
C GLU A 155 -21.66 -3.96 2.04
N TRP A 156 -20.70 -3.63 2.90
CA TRP A 156 -19.32 -4.11 2.79
C TRP A 156 -19.28 -5.61 3.08
N ILE A 157 -18.59 -6.37 2.23
CA ILE A 157 -18.32 -7.79 2.46
C ILE A 157 -16.82 -7.93 2.73
N ILE A 158 -16.47 -8.68 3.78
CA ILE A 158 -15.09 -8.86 4.21
C ILE A 158 -14.81 -10.35 4.33
N ASP A 159 -13.88 -10.84 3.52
CA ASP A 159 -13.49 -12.23 3.48
C ASP A 159 -12.02 -12.36 3.89
N LYS A 160 -11.70 -13.39 4.66
CA LYS A 160 -10.32 -13.74 4.99
C LYS A 160 -9.85 -14.82 4.01
N ILE A 161 -8.73 -14.57 3.33
CA ILE A 161 -8.27 -15.43 2.23
C ILE A 161 -6.93 -16.13 2.49
N ILE A 162 -6.08 -15.57 3.36
CA ILE A 162 -4.78 -16.14 3.76
C ILE A 162 -4.68 -16.03 5.27
N GLU A 163 -4.24 -17.11 5.92
CA GLU A 163 -4.12 -17.22 7.38
C GLU A 163 -2.73 -16.83 7.90
N GLN A 164 -1.70 -16.91 7.05
CA GLN A 164 -0.32 -16.64 7.44
C GLN A 164 -0.06 -15.13 7.58
N PRO A 165 0.77 -14.68 8.54
CA PRO A 165 1.14 -13.28 8.70
C PRO A 165 1.72 -12.66 7.42
N VAL A 166 1.17 -11.53 6.97
CA VAL A 166 1.62 -10.82 5.75
C VAL A 166 1.84 -9.32 6.03
N SER A 167 3.05 -8.85 5.74
CA SER A 167 3.47 -7.45 5.91
C SER A 167 2.96 -6.55 4.80
N GLU A 168 3.23 -6.92 3.56
CA GLU A 168 2.88 -6.17 2.37
C GLU A 168 2.50 -7.15 1.28
N LEU A 169 1.70 -6.67 0.32
CA LEU A 169 1.26 -7.48 -0.81
C LEU A 169 1.04 -6.62 -2.05
N ALA A 170 1.20 -7.24 -3.21
CA ALA A 170 0.80 -6.72 -4.50
C ALA A 170 0.21 -7.87 -5.34
N LEU A 171 -0.65 -7.52 -6.29
CA LEU A 171 -1.37 -8.50 -7.10
C LEU A 171 -1.04 -8.35 -8.58
N MET A 172 -0.85 -9.48 -9.25
CA MET A 172 -0.70 -9.56 -10.70
C MET A 172 -1.04 -10.97 -11.18
N ASP A 173 -1.67 -11.07 -12.34
CA ASP A 173 -1.78 -12.29 -13.14
C ASP A 173 -0.40 -12.61 -13.76
N PHE A 174 0.44 -13.31 -13.00
CA PHE A 174 1.82 -13.57 -13.40
C PHE A 174 1.89 -14.62 -14.50
N ASP A 175 1.01 -15.62 -14.47
CA ASP A 175 0.99 -16.71 -15.44
C ASP A 175 -0.03 -16.57 -16.59
N GLU A 176 -0.73 -15.44 -16.63
CA GLU A 176 -1.66 -15.04 -17.69
C GLU A 176 -2.86 -15.99 -17.84
N ASP A 177 -3.29 -16.62 -16.74
CA ASP A 177 -4.48 -17.50 -16.71
C ASP A 177 -5.80 -16.73 -16.48
N GLY A 178 -5.71 -15.41 -16.28
CA GLY A 178 -6.84 -14.51 -16.05
C GLY A 178 -7.14 -14.27 -14.57
N LYS A 179 -6.42 -14.91 -13.63
CA LYS A 179 -6.54 -14.73 -12.19
C LYS A 179 -5.25 -14.10 -11.65
N ASP A 180 -5.39 -13.18 -10.70
CA ASP A 180 -4.19 -12.61 -10.08
C ASP A 180 -3.62 -13.58 -9.05
N GLU A 181 -2.31 -13.72 -9.05
CA GLU A 181 -1.53 -14.18 -7.91
C GLU A 181 -1.26 -13.01 -6.93
N ILE A 182 -0.95 -13.38 -5.69
CA ILE A 182 -0.56 -12.43 -4.64
C ILE A 182 0.91 -12.63 -4.33
N VAL A 183 1.75 -11.64 -4.63
CA VAL A 183 3.12 -11.59 -4.11
C VAL A 183 3.11 -10.87 -2.76
N THR A 184 3.83 -11.41 -1.79
CA THR A 184 3.80 -10.94 -0.40
C THR A 184 5.19 -10.80 0.19
N ILE A 185 5.34 -9.96 1.22
CA ILE A 185 6.45 -9.98 2.17
C ILE A 185 5.92 -10.50 3.50
N GLN A 186 6.63 -11.43 4.13
CA GLN A 186 6.18 -12.09 5.35
C GLN A 186 7.32 -12.38 6.33
N PRO A 187 7.03 -12.43 7.64
CA PRO A 187 5.91 -11.73 8.31
C PRO A 187 6.15 -10.20 8.24
N PHE A 188 5.61 -9.40 9.18
CA PHE A 188 5.87 -7.96 9.26
C PHE A 188 7.36 -7.61 9.15
N HIS A 189 7.72 -6.84 8.11
CA HIS A 189 9.12 -6.51 7.74
C HIS A 189 10.03 -7.75 7.76
N GLY A 190 9.50 -8.86 7.24
CA GLY A 190 10.10 -10.17 7.43
C GLY A 190 11.23 -10.50 6.47
N ASP A 191 11.57 -11.79 6.44
CA ASP A 191 12.73 -12.36 5.78
C ASP A 191 12.35 -13.31 4.62
N LYS A 192 11.07 -13.39 4.28
CA LYS A 192 10.62 -14.12 3.10
C LYS A 192 9.62 -13.33 2.26
N ALA A 193 9.61 -13.62 0.97
CA ALA A 193 8.58 -13.22 0.04
C ALA A 193 7.96 -14.46 -0.58
N CYS A 194 6.65 -14.46 -0.78
CA CYS A 194 5.91 -15.62 -1.29
C CYS A 194 4.97 -15.20 -2.40
N ILE A 195 4.84 -16.03 -3.44
CA ILE A 195 3.80 -15.92 -4.46
C ILE A 195 2.71 -16.95 -4.11
N TYR A 196 1.48 -16.48 -3.98
CA TYR A 196 0.30 -17.32 -3.78
C TYR A 196 -0.52 -17.39 -5.05
N LYS A 197 -0.99 -18.59 -5.37
CA LYS A 197 -1.96 -18.85 -6.43
C LYS A 197 -3.24 -19.44 -5.85
N ASN A 198 -4.39 -19.02 -6.36
CA ASN A 198 -5.67 -19.59 -5.96
C ASN A 198 -5.96 -20.90 -6.71
N MET A 199 -5.84 -22.01 -6.01
CA MET A 199 -6.10 -23.37 -6.50
C MET A 199 -7.46 -23.84 -5.97
N ALA A 200 -8.49 -23.73 -6.80
CA ALA A 200 -9.86 -24.14 -6.47
C ALA A 200 -10.41 -23.52 -5.17
N GLY A 201 -10.20 -22.22 -4.98
CA GLY A 201 -10.68 -21.47 -3.81
C GLY A 201 -9.70 -21.42 -2.65
N LYS A 202 -8.60 -22.17 -2.71
CA LYS A 202 -7.56 -22.18 -1.67
C LYS A 202 -6.29 -21.49 -2.17
N TRP A 203 -5.77 -20.56 -1.38
CA TRP A 203 -4.50 -19.91 -1.68
C TRP A 203 -3.32 -20.79 -1.26
N GLU A 204 -2.48 -21.14 -2.21
CA GLU A 204 -1.28 -21.98 -1.99
C GLU A 204 -0.02 -21.26 -2.43
N THR A 205 1.06 -21.41 -1.67
CA THR A 205 2.37 -20.87 -2.02
C THR A 205 2.95 -21.67 -3.18
N VAL A 206 3.21 -20.99 -4.29
CA VAL A 206 3.82 -21.59 -5.51
C VAL A 206 5.29 -21.22 -5.68
N CYS A 207 5.74 -20.16 -5.00
CA CYS A 207 7.14 -19.73 -4.99
C CYS A 207 7.47 -19.07 -3.65
N GLU A 208 8.67 -19.31 -3.13
CA GLU A 208 9.22 -18.65 -1.95
C GLU A 208 10.62 -18.12 -2.24
N LEU A 209 10.88 -16.90 -1.79
CA LEU A 209 12.15 -16.19 -1.91
C LEU A 209 12.60 -15.71 -0.54
N LYS A 210 13.92 -15.71 -0.32
CA LYS A 210 14.50 -15.03 0.84
C LYS A 210 14.58 -13.52 0.59
N THR A 211 14.20 -12.76 1.60
CA THR A 211 14.47 -11.32 1.73
C THR A 211 15.07 -11.05 3.11
N GLU A 212 15.46 -9.82 3.39
CA GLU A 212 16.03 -9.44 4.68
C GLU A 212 15.45 -8.09 5.08
N PHE A 213 14.50 -8.09 6.02
CA PHE A 213 13.71 -6.90 6.31
C PHE A 213 13.08 -6.36 5.03
N GLY A 214 12.24 -7.18 4.41
CA GLY A 214 11.53 -6.83 3.19
C GLY A 214 10.64 -5.61 3.44
N HIS A 215 10.75 -4.61 2.57
CA HIS A 215 9.99 -3.38 2.68
C HIS A 215 9.85 -2.72 1.31
N GLY A 216 8.64 -2.31 0.97
CA GLY A 216 8.32 -1.87 -0.38
C GLY A 216 8.16 -3.05 -1.33
N ILE A 217 6.96 -3.19 -1.87
CA ILE A 217 6.59 -4.17 -2.87
C ILE A 217 5.84 -3.50 -4.01
N TRP A 218 6.07 -3.98 -5.22
CA TRP A 218 5.28 -3.61 -6.39
C TRP A 218 5.15 -4.82 -7.32
N ALA A 219 4.02 -4.96 -8.01
CA ALA A 219 3.84 -5.99 -9.03
C ALA A 219 3.12 -5.40 -10.25
N GLY A 220 3.50 -5.87 -11.43
CA GLY A 220 2.95 -5.41 -12.69
C GLY A 220 3.87 -5.70 -13.87
N ARG A 221 3.54 -5.12 -15.02
CA ARG A 221 4.28 -5.34 -16.27
C ARG A 221 5.37 -4.30 -16.45
N ILE A 222 6.64 -4.73 -16.47
CA ILE A 222 7.84 -3.92 -16.70
C ILE A 222 8.65 -4.49 -17.86
N GLY A 223 9.06 -3.65 -18.79
CA GLY A 223 9.85 -4.08 -19.96
C GLY A 223 9.13 -5.15 -20.78
N GLY A 224 7.79 -5.12 -20.79
CA GLY A 224 6.95 -6.11 -21.46
C GLY A 224 6.82 -7.46 -20.74
N LYS A 225 7.47 -7.68 -19.59
CA LYS A 225 7.41 -8.91 -18.79
C LYS A 225 6.59 -8.74 -17.52
N ASN A 226 5.95 -9.81 -17.07
CA ASN A 226 5.31 -9.87 -15.76
C ASN A 226 6.38 -9.93 -14.68
N ALA A 227 6.31 -9.02 -13.71
CA ALA A 227 7.39 -8.79 -12.78
C ALA A 227 6.89 -8.26 -11.42
N PHE A 228 7.75 -8.39 -10.43
CA PHE A 228 7.58 -7.70 -9.16
C PHE A 228 8.91 -7.15 -8.66
N ILE A 229 8.83 -6.13 -7.82
CA ILE A 229 9.98 -5.46 -7.21
C ILE A 229 9.89 -5.66 -5.70
N LEU A 230 11.03 -6.00 -5.09
CA LEU A 230 11.19 -6.07 -3.64
C LEU A 230 12.31 -5.13 -3.20
N GLY A 231 12.01 -4.28 -2.22
CA GLY A 231 13.02 -3.57 -1.44
C GLY A 231 13.40 -4.34 -0.17
N SER A 232 14.62 -4.14 0.29
CA SER A 232 15.13 -4.65 1.57
C SER A 232 15.76 -3.50 2.35
N ARG A 233 15.60 -3.50 3.68
CA ARG A 233 16.19 -2.45 4.55
C ARG A 233 17.24 -2.97 5.53
N ALA A 234 17.51 -4.27 5.52
CA ALA A 234 18.61 -4.87 6.28
C ALA A 234 19.73 -5.33 5.34
N ARG A 235 20.90 -5.60 5.93
CA ARG A 235 22.01 -6.29 5.26
C ARG A 235 22.48 -5.53 4.00
N LYS A 236 22.31 -6.12 2.81
CA LYS A 236 22.70 -5.48 1.55
C LYS A 236 21.80 -4.30 1.18
N ARG A 237 20.54 -4.32 1.66
CA ARG A 237 19.54 -3.26 1.42
C ARG A 237 19.29 -3.00 -0.07
N ASP A 238 19.28 -4.07 -0.85
CA ASP A 238 19.14 -4.00 -2.30
C ASP A 238 17.69 -3.75 -2.70
N LEU A 239 17.51 -3.03 -3.81
CA LEU A 239 16.27 -2.95 -4.57
C LEU A 239 16.36 -3.95 -5.73
N CYS A 240 15.44 -4.90 -5.79
CA CYS A 240 15.53 -6.03 -6.72
C CYS A 240 14.27 -6.18 -7.58
N LEU A 241 14.46 -6.31 -8.89
CA LEU A 241 13.43 -6.72 -9.86
C LEU A 241 13.47 -8.23 -10.04
N TYR A 242 12.29 -8.85 -10.05
CA TYR A 242 12.10 -10.27 -10.34
C TYR A 242 11.18 -10.40 -11.55
N THR A 243 11.67 -11.01 -12.64
CA THR A 243 10.85 -11.37 -13.80
C THR A 243 10.56 -12.86 -13.81
N ILE A 244 9.33 -13.23 -14.16
CA ILE A 244 8.95 -14.64 -14.34
C ILE A 244 9.52 -15.12 -15.68
N GLU A 245 10.42 -16.11 -15.66
CA GLU A 245 11.00 -16.70 -16.89
C GLU A 245 10.27 -18.00 -17.29
N ASP A 246 9.70 -18.73 -16.32
CA ASP A 246 8.84 -19.89 -16.56
C ASP A 246 7.75 -19.96 -15.49
N THR A 247 6.50 -19.92 -15.93
CA THR A 247 5.31 -19.90 -15.05
C THR A 247 4.92 -21.29 -14.54
N ARG A 248 5.40 -22.38 -15.17
CA ARG A 248 5.11 -23.75 -14.70
C ARG A 248 5.97 -24.12 -13.50
N SER A 249 7.25 -23.75 -13.55
CA SER A 249 8.22 -23.99 -12.48
C SER A 249 8.38 -22.82 -11.53
N TRP A 250 7.73 -21.67 -11.81
CA TRP A 250 7.93 -20.41 -11.12
C TRP A 250 9.41 -20.00 -11.04
N ASN A 251 10.15 -20.23 -12.13
CA ASN A 251 11.55 -19.82 -12.24
C ASN A 251 11.63 -18.31 -12.45
N LEU A 252 12.42 -17.65 -11.59
CA LEU A 252 12.53 -16.20 -11.52
C LEU A 252 13.94 -15.74 -11.86
N LYS A 253 14.04 -14.72 -12.71
CA LYS A 253 15.30 -13.98 -12.89
C LYS A 253 15.33 -12.79 -11.94
N LYS A 254 16.31 -12.78 -11.04
CA LYS A 254 16.61 -11.64 -10.16
C LYS A 254 17.57 -10.67 -10.84
N THR A 255 17.22 -9.38 -10.84
CA THR A 255 18.08 -8.27 -11.25
C THR A 255 18.17 -7.27 -10.09
N ILE A 256 19.37 -6.90 -9.67
CA ILE A 256 19.57 -5.83 -8.68
C ILE A 256 19.45 -4.51 -9.45
N ILE A 257 18.44 -3.71 -9.11
CA ILE A 257 18.23 -2.36 -9.66
C ILE A 257 19.26 -1.41 -9.04
N ASP A 258 19.37 -1.46 -7.71
CA ASP A 258 20.33 -0.66 -6.94
C ASP A 258 20.67 -1.37 -5.62
N ALA A 259 21.84 -1.08 -5.06
CA ALA A 259 22.38 -1.74 -3.88
C ALA A 259 22.61 -0.75 -2.73
N GLY A 260 22.36 -1.16 -1.48
CA GLY A 260 22.63 -0.31 -0.31
C GLY A 260 21.62 0.82 -0.07
N THR A 261 20.49 0.85 -0.76
CA THR A 261 19.56 1.99 -0.76
C THR A 261 18.58 2.00 0.41
N GLY A 262 18.20 0.81 0.90
CA GLY A 262 17.23 0.68 1.99
C GLY A 262 15.85 1.25 1.63
N THR A 263 15.34 0.92 0.44
CA THR A 263 14.08 1.43 -0.11
C THR A 263 12.90 1.21 0.84
N ALA A 264 12.07 2.24 1.01
CA ALA A 264 10.89 2.25 1.87
C ALA A 264 9.58 2.18 1.08
N GLN A 265 9.49 2.85 -0.06
CA GLN A 265 8.32 2.80 -0.95
C GLN A 265 8.77 2.79 -2.40
N ILE A 266 7.99 2.11 -3.22
CA ILE A 266 8.23 1.91 -4.64
C ILE A 266 6.92 2.23 -5.36
N ASP A 267 7.02 2.90 -6.50
CA ASP A 267 5.95 2.97 -7.48
C ASP A 267 6.53 2.87 -8.89
N VAL A 268 5.73 2.45 -9.86
CA VAL A 268 6.15 2.30 -11.25
C VAL A 268 5.17 3.01 -12.15
N LEU A 269 5.71 3.91 -12.97
CA LEU A 269 4.95 4.78 -13.84
C LEU A 269 5.39 4.61 -15.30
N LYS A 270 4.42 4.71 -16.20
CA LYS A 270 4.67 4.74 -17.65
C LYS A 270 4.78 6.18 -18.12
N PHE A 271 5.91 6.54 -18.72
CA PHE A 271 6.13 7.88 -19.24
C PHE A 271 6.80 7.82 -20.62
N ASN A 272 6.19 8.44 -21.63
CA ASN A 272 6.67 8.44 -23.02
C ASN A 272 7.04 7.04 -23.57
N GLY A 273 6.22 6.03 -23.25
CA GLY A 273 6.43 4.65 -23.67
C GLY A 273 7.52 3.88 -22.89
N ARG A 274 8.11 4.49 -21.85
CA ARG A 274 9.11 3.88 -20.98
C ARG A 274 8.52 3.53 -19.63
N ASP A 275 9.05 2.49 -19.00
CA ASP A 275 8.76 2.14 -17.62
C ASP A 275 9.79 2.81 -16.70
N LEU A 276 9.30 3.60 -15.75
CA LEU A 276 10.12 4.29 -14.76
C LEU A 276 9.78 3.76 -13.36
N ILE A 277 10.80 3.41 -12.59
CA ILE A 277 10.67 2.94 -11.21
C ILE A 277 11.05 4.10 -10.29
N ALA A 278 10.11 4.61 -9.51
CA ALA A 278 10.37 5.60 -8.48
C ALA A 278 10.55 4.90 -7.12
N ALA A 279 11.63 5.23 -6.41
CA ALA A 279 11.95 4.64 -5.12
C ALA A 279 12.30 5.70 -4.09
N THR A 280 11.80 5.54 -2.86
CA THR A 280 12.21 6.35 -1.70
C THR A 280 13.25 5.58 -0.90
N ASN A 281 14.50 6.01 -0.96
CA ASN A 281 15.67 5.34 -0.40
C ASN A 281 16.01 5.93 0.97
N GLY A 282 15.23 5.55 1.98
CA GLY A 282 15.30 6.17 3.31
C GLY A 282 16.62 5.91 4.09
N TYR A 283 17.46 4.98 3.66
CA TYR A 283 18.77 4.75 4.30
C TYR A 283 19.83 5.76 3.85
N ILE A 284 19.73 6.24 2.61
CA ILE A 284 20.67 7.20 2.00
C ILE A 284 20.06 8.60 1.78
N ASP A 285 18.83 8.81 2.27
CA ASP A 285 18.09 10.08 2.17
C ASP A 285 17.88 10.57 0.73
N GLU A 286 17.46 9.65 -0.15
CA GLU A 286 17.31 9.92 -1.58
C GLU A 286 15.93 9.52 -2.11
N VAL A 287 15.45 10.24 -3.12
CA VAL A 287 14.40 9.75 -4.03
C VAL A 287 15.02 9.50 -5.39
N ALA A 288 15.00 8.25 -5.84
CA ALA A 288 15.58 7.82 -7.10
C ALA A 288 14.49 7.51 -8.13
N VAL A 289 14.78 7.77 -9.40
CA VAL A 289 13.97 7.31 -10.53
C VAL A 289 14.88 6.54 -11.48
N TYR A 290 14.58 5.27 -11.68
CA TYR A 290 15.31 4.39 -12.60
C TYR A 290 14.51 4.23 -13.88
N GLU A 291 15.18 4.34 -15.02
CA GLU A 291 14.61 4.01 -16.32
C GLU A 291 14.91 2.55 -16.66
N VAL A 292 13.88 1.80 -17.05
CA VAL A 292 14.04 0.42 -17.50
C VAL A 292 14.46 0.44 -18.97
N THR A 293 15.70 0.02 -19.23
CA THR A 293 16.25 -0.14 -20.59
C THR A 293 16.32 -1.62 -20.96
N ASN A 294 16.20 -1.91 -22.25
CA ASN A 294 16.39 -3.27 -22.80
C ASN A 294 17.86 -3.69 -22.82
#